data_AF-A0A942RLR1-F1
#
_entry.id   AF-A0A942RLR1-F1
#
_cell.length_a   1.000
_cell.length_b   1.000
_cell.length_c   1.000
_cell.angle_alpha   90.00
_cell.angle_beta   90.00
_cell.angle_gamma   90.00
#
_symmetry.space_group_name_H-M   'P 1'
#
loop_
_entity.id
_entity.type
_entity.pdbx_description
1 polymer ?
#
loop_
_entity_poly.entity_id
_entity_poly.type
_entity_poly.pdbx_seq_one_letter_code
_entity_poly.pdbx_strand_id
1 'polypeptide(L)'
;MKTKDIILMFVSIFLLFMLVFSIQFYSGGIKPGLYVLENTDNEELAWVLLNEDDTFVFNRHLSTSYRPSGTYVIKDNTLTLYANESELYIFNIKNNKLIFESGTTIKSLLEKGTTFILKDE
;
A
#
# COMPACT_ATOMS: atom_id res chain seq x y z
N MET A 1 -1.93 37.13 33.80
CA MET A 1 -2.22 36.71 32.42
C MET A 1 -3.62 37.18 32.08
N LYS A 2 -3.83 37.94 30.99
CA LYS A 2 -5.16 38.45 30.64
C LYS A 2 -5.98 37.31 30.03
N THR A 3 -7.31 37.39 30.12
CA THR A 3 -8.24 36.39 29.57
C THR A 3 -7.97 36.10 28.09
N LYS A 4 -7.60 37.13 27.32
CA LYS A 4 -7.19 37.00 25.92
C LYS A 4 -5.93 36.15 25.71
N ASP A 5 -4.99 36.17 26.64
CA ASP A 5 -3.74 35.42 26.55
C ASP A 5 -4.00 33.92 26.82
N ILE A 6 -4.93 33.63 27.75
CA ILE A 6 -5.41 32.27 28.04
C ILE A 6 -6.14 31.68 26.83
N ILE A 7 -7.06 32.45 26.24
CA ILE A 7 -7.81 32.02 25.05
C ILE A 7 -6.86 31.73 23.88
N LEU A 8 -5.88 32.60 23.66
CA LEU A 8 -4.88 32.42 22.60
C LEU A 8 -4.06 31.14 22.81
N MET A 9 -3.70 30.82 24.05
CA MET A 9 -2.98 29.60 24.39
C MET A 9 -3.80 28.33 24.06
N PHE A 10 -5.09 28.29 24.43
CA PHE A 10 -5.95 27.15 24.12
C PHE A 10 -6.16 26.96 22.61
N VAL A 11 -6.34 28.04 21.85
CA VAL A 11 -6.46 27.97 20.39
C VAL A 11 -5.17 27.44 19.76
N SER A 12 -4.01 27.87 20.27
CA SER A 12 -2.70 27.40 19.79
C SER A 12 -2.52 25.89 20.00
N ILE A 13 -2.90 25.39 21.19
CA ILE A 13 -2.82 23.97 21.55
C ILE A 13 -3.77 23.14 20.69
N PHE A 14 -5.00 23.63 20.45
CA PHE A 14 -5.97 22.97 19.60
C PHE A 14 -5.51 22.88 18.14
N LEU A 15 -4.91 23.94 17.61
CA LEU A 15 -4.31 23.94 16.27
C LEU A 15 -3.14 22.96 16.16
N LEU A 16 -2.28 22.89 17.18
CA LEU A 16 -1.19 21.89 17.25
C LEU A 16 -1.74 20.45 17.29
N PHE A 17 -2.81 20.22 18.04
CA PHE A 17 -3.45 18.90 18.12
C PHE A 17 -4.07 18.48 16.78
N MET A 18 -4.74 19.40 16.09
CA MET A 18 -5.27 19.18 14.74
C MET A 18 -4.18 18.88 13.71
N LEU A 19 -3.01 19.52 13.84
CA LEU A 19 -1.87 19.28 12.95
C LEU A 19 -1.23 17.89 13.16
N VAL A 20 -1.21 17.38 14.38
CA VAL A 20 -0.72 16.02 14.67
C VAL A 20 -1.70 14.96 14.17
N PHE A 21 -3.00 15.23 14.27
CA PHE A 21 -4.05 14.30 13.82
C PHE A 21 -4.11 14.16 12.30
N SER A 22 -3.87 15.24 11.55
CA SER A 22 -3.83 15.19 10.08
C SER A 22 -2.62 14.41 9.54
N ILE A 23 -1.51 14.34 10.28
CA ILE A 23 -0.35 13.52 9.91
C ILE A 23 -0.64 12.02 10.07
N GLN A 24 -1.46 11.63 11.06
CA GLN A 24 -1.83 10.22 11.28
C GLN A 24 -2.80 9.66 10.23
N PHE A 25 -3.53 10.51 9.50
CA PHE A 25 -4.48 10.09 8.47
C PHE A 25 -3.95 10.17 7.05
N TYR A 26 -2.73 10.66 6.85
CA TYR A 26 -2.04 10.55 5.55
C TYR A 26 -1.39 9.17 5.42
N SER A 27 -2.19 8.10 5.46
CA SER A 27 -1.78 6.84 4.84
C SER A 27 -1.65 7.12 3.34
N GLY A 28 -0.46 6.91 2.76
CA GLY A 28 -0.27 7.09 1.32
C GLY A 28 -1.35 6.30 0.58
N GLY A 29 -2.24 7.01 -0.10
CA GLY A 29 -3.50 6.46 -0.61
C GLY A 29 -3.25 5.57 -1.81
N ILE A 30 -3.01 4.28 -1.57
CA ILE A 30 -3.21 3.25 -2.57
C ILE A 30 -4.72 3.20 -2.87
N LYS A 31 -5.07 3.17 -4.15
CA LYS A 31 -6.44 3.04 -4.61
C LYS A 31 -6.60 1.73 -5.38
N PRO A 32 -7.82 1.19 -5.51
CA PRO A 32 -8.09 0.09 -6.42
C PRO A 32 -7.56 0.38 -7.82
N GLY A 33 -7.08 -0.66 -8.49
CA GLY A 33 -6.51 -0.59 -9.83
C GLY A 33 -5.38 -1.59 -10.07
N LEU A 34 -4.84 -1.56 -11.29
CA LEU A 34 -3.75 -2.41 -11.72
C LEU A 34 -2.40 -1.77 -11.42
N TYR A 35 -1.59 -2.41 -10.60
CA TYR A 35 -0.22 -2.04 -10.29
C TYR A 35 0.75 -2.91 -11.09
N VAL A 36 1.54 -2.28 -11.94
CA VAL A 36 2.55 -2.93 -12.78
C VAL A 36 3.95 -2.56 -12.31
N LEU A 37 4.96 -3.34 -12.69
CA LEU A 37 6.34 -3.02 -12.37
C LEU A 37 6.74 -1.62 -12.87
N GLU A 38 7.47 -0.90 -12.01
CA GLU A 38 8.08 0.37 -12.40
C GLU A 38 9.20 0.17 -13.43
N ASN A 39 9.28 1.05 -14.43
CA ASN A 39 10.34 1.07 -15.45
C ASN A 39 10.43 -0.20 -16.31
N THR A 40 9.30 -0.83 -16.64
CA THR A 40 9.26 -1.89 -17.65
C THR A 40 8.08 -1.72 -18.58
N ASP A 41 8.34 -1.89 -19.88
CA ASP A 41 7.30 -1.91 -20.92
C ASP A 41 6.65 -3.29 -21.06
N ASN A 42 7.10 -4.28 -20.28
CA ASN A 42 6.61 -5.65 -20.35
C ASN A 42 5.58 -5.92 -19.23
N GLU A 43 4.32 -5.75 -19.57
CA GLU A 43 3.16 -6.04 -18.70
C GLU A 43 2.96 -7.52 -18.39
N GLU A 44 3.64 -8.43 -19.11
CA GLU A 44 3.54 -9.85 -18.80
C GLU A 44 4.31 -10.23 -17.53
N LEU A 45 5.18 -9.33 -17.03
CA LEU A 45 5.89 -9.45 -15.76
C LEU A 45 4.93 -9.35 -14.55
N ALA A 46 5.49 -9.31 -13.34
CA ALA A 46 4.69 -9.31 -12.12
C ALA A 46 3.71 -8.12 -12.09
N TRP A 47 2.49 -8.33 -11.61
CA TRP A 47 1.48 -7.26 -11.44
C TRP A 47 0.48 -7.60 -10.34
N VAL A 48 -0.06 -6.58 -9.68
CA VAL A 48 -1.07 -6.70 -8.61
C VAL A 48 -2.32 -5.94 -9.04
N LEU A 49 -3.46 -6.62 -9.14
CA LEU A 49 -4.76 -5.98 -9.30
C LEU A 49 -5.44 -5.90 -7.94
N LEU A 50 -5.81 -4.68 -7.51
CA LEU A 50 -6.63 -4.43 -6.33
C LEU A 50 -8.04 -4.03 -6.78
N ASN A 51 -9.06 -4.77 -6.36
CA ASN A 51 -10.45 -4.50 -6.69
C ASN A 51 -11.12 -3.62 -5.63
N GLU A 52 -12.24 -2.99 -5.98
CA GLU A 52 -13.00 -2.12 -5.06
C GLU A 52 -13.66 -2.87 -3.90
N ASP A 53 -13.82 -4.19 -4.00
CA ASP A 53 -14.43 -5.06 -3.00
C ASP A 53 -13.41 -5.68 -2.03
N ASP A 54 -12.24 -5.05 -1.89
CA ASP A 54 -11.11 -5.50 -1.08
C ASP A 54 -10.54 -6.88 -1.47
N THR A 55 -10.76 -7.29 -2.73
CA THR A 55 -10.15 -8.48 -3.31
C THR A 55 -8.94 -8.15 -4.18
N PHE A 56 -8.09 -9.15 -4.44
CA PHE A 56 -6.92 -8.98 -5.30
C PHE A 56 -6.71 -10.16 -6.25
N VAL A 57 -5.94 -9.89 -7.30
CA VAL A 57 -5.27 -10.92 -8.11
C VAL A 57 -3.80 -10.54 -8.25
N PHE A 58 -2.90 -11.49 -8.04
CA PHE A 58 -1.46 -11.26 -8.11
C PHE A 58 -0.81 -12.18 -9.15
N ASN A 59 -0.18 -11.60 -10.16
CA ASN A 59 0.74 -12.32 -11.04
C ASN A 59 2.16 -12.13 -10.54
N ARG A 60 2.80 -13.23 -10.14
CA ARG A 60 4.11 -13.16 -9.47
C ARG A 60 5.28 -13.16 -10.44
N HIS A 61 5.15 -13.88 -11.55
CA HIS A 61 6.16 -13.99 -12.58
C HIS A 61 5.60 -14.69 -13.83
N LEU A 62 6.18 -14.40 -14.99
CA LEU A 62 5.87 -15.04 -16.29
C LEU A 62 6.01 -16.57 -16.30
N SER A 63 6.91 -17.10 -15.47
CA SER A 63 7.23 -18.52 -15.42
C SER A 63 6.22 -19.35 -14.63
N THR A 64 5.17 -18.73 -14.09
CA THR A 64 4.17 -19.41 -13.26
C THR A 64 2.76 -19.16 -13.77
N SER A 65 1.96 -20.21 -13.96
CA SER A 65 0.54 -20.10 -14.29
C SER A 65 -0.34 -19.78 -13.07
N TYR A 66 0.15 -20.05 -11.86
CA TYR A 66 -0.58 -19.79 -10.63
C TYR A 66 -0.61 -18.29 -10.31
N ARG A 67 -1.84 -17.75 -10.23
CA ARG A 67 -2.13 -16.38 -9.83
C ARG A 67 -2.88 -16.38 -8.50
N PRO A 68 -2.18 -16.14 -7.37
CA PRO A 68 -2.84 -15.97 -6.09
C PRO A 68 -3.94 -14.91 -6.16
N SER A 69 -5.06 -15.19 -5.50
CA SER A 69 -6.18 -14.28 -5.37
C SER A 69 -6.84 -14.49 -4.01
N GLY A 70 -7.54 -13.48 -3.51
CA GLY A 70 -8.13 -13.49 -2.19
C GLY A 70 -8.46 -12.07 -1.74
N THR A 71 -8.33 -11.78 -0.46
CA THR A 71 -8.61 -10.45 0.11
C THR A 71 -7.33 -9.70 0.46
N TYR A 72 -7.41 -8.38 0.58
CA TYR A 72 -6.31 -7.57 1.05
C TYR A 72 -6.71 -6.67 2.22
N VAL A 73 -5.72 -6.25 3.00
CA VAL A 73 -5.87 -5.24 4.06
C VAL A 73 -4.74 -4.23 3.94
N ILE A 74 -5.08 -2.95 4.14
CA ILE A 74 -4.11 -1.87 4.26
C ILE A 74 -4.09 -1.36 5.70
N LYS A 75 -2.93 -1.41 6.34
CA LYS A 75 -2.72 -0.90 7.70
C LYS A 75 -1.30 -0.37 7.85
N ASP A 76 -1.12 0.80 8.47
CA ASP A 76 0.20 1.37 8.79
C ASP A 76 1.16 1.38 7.57
N ASN A 77 0.68 1.89 6.43
CA ASN A 77 1.42 1.89 5.14
C ASN A 77 1.86 0.49 4.66
N THR A 78 1.18 -0.56 5.10
CA THR A 78 1.46 -1.93 4.68
C THR A 78 0.23 -2.51 4.00
N LEU A 79 0.38 -2.96 2.76
CA LEU A 79 -0.60 -3.77 2.05
C LEU A 79 -0.26 -5.24 2.28
N THR A 80 -1.21 -6.01 2.82
CA THR A 80 -1.09 -7.46 2.93
C THR A 80 -2.15 -8.13 2.08
N LEU A 81 -1.70 -8.99 1.15
CA LEU A 81 -2.56 -9.82 0.32
C LEU A 81 -2.67 -11.21 0.95
N TYR A 82 -3.88 -11.67 1.23
CA TYR A 82 -4.18 -12.98 1.82
C TYR A 82 -4.77 -13.91 0.76
N ALA A 83 -3.94 -14.79 0.19
CA ALA A 83 -4.41 -15.77 -0.80
C ALA A 83 -5.14 -16.94 -0.11
N ASN A 84 -4.67 -17.33 1.08
CA ASN A 84 -5.32 -18.28 1.99
C ASN A 84 -4.66 -18.17 3.39
N GLU A 85 -5.05 -19.03 4.33
CA GLU A 85 -4.53 -19.03 5.70
C GLU A 85 -3.00 -19.21 5.81
N SER A 86 -2.37 -19.80 4.79
CA SER A 86 -0.94 -20.13 4.77
C SER A 86 -0.13 -19.29 3.78
N GLU A 87 -0.78 -18.51 2.92
CA GLU A 87 -0.16 -17.82 1.80
C GLU A 87 -0.51 -16.33 1.82
N LEU A 88 0.51 -15.50 2.05
CA LEU A 88 0.37 -14.06 2.07
C LEU A 88 1.52 -13.35 1.35
N TYR A 89 1.28 -12.10 0.96
CA TYR A 89 2.25 -11.22 0.32
C TYR A 89 2.19 -9.84 0.96
N ILE A 90 3.34 -9.28 1.28
CA ILE A 90 3.48 -8.02 2.02
C ILE A 90 4.17 -6.99 1.13
N PHE A 91 3.54 -5.82 1.04
CA PHE A 91 4.07 -4.65 0.35
C PHE A 91 4.10 -3.46 1.29
N ASN A 92 5.18 -2.69 1.22
CA ASN A 92 5.26 -1.37 1.83
C ASN A 92 4.70 -0.32 0.86
N ILE A 93 3.89 0.59 1.38
CA ILE A 93 3.27 1.67 0.63
C ILE A 93 4.09 2.93 0.83
N LYS A 94 4.66 3.44 -0.27
CA LYS A 94 5.43 4.70 -0.25
C LYS A 94 5.14 5.50 -1.50
N ASN A 95 4.72 6.75 -1.32
CA ASN A 95 4.43 7.68 -2.43
C ASN A 95 3.47 7.07 -3.48
N ASN A 96 2.40 6.40 -3.02
CA ASN A 96 1.41 5.70 -3.84
C ASN A 96 1.96 4.53 -4.69
N LYS A 97 3.15 4.02 -4.34
CA LYS A 97 3.76 2.83 -4.94
C LYS A 97 3.69 1.66 -3.97
N LEU A 98 3.63 0.46 -4.52
CA LEU A 98 3.76 -0.78 -3.76
C LEU A 98 5.20 -1.28 -3.87
N ILE A 99 5.89 -1.42 -2.76
CA ILE A 99 7.26 -1.95 -2.70
C ILE A 99 7.17 -3.34 -2.09
N PHE A 100 7.50 -4.36 -2.87
CA PHE A 100 7.44 -5.75 -2.41
C PHE A 100 8.43 -5.99 -1.27
N GLU A 101 7.94 -6.48 -0.13
CA GLU A 101 8.77 -6.75 1.05
C GLU A 101 9.04 -8.25 1.20
N SER A 102 7.99 -9.06 1.12
CA SER A 102 8.08 -10.52 1.28
C SER A 102 6.79 -11.23 0.88
N GLY A 103 6.85 -12.56 0.74
CA GLY A 103 5.66 -13.38 0.59
C GLY A 103 5.96 -14.87 0.74
N THR A 104 4.91 -15.66 0.97
CA THR A 104 5.03 -17.11 1.06
C THR A 104 5.44 -17.70 -0.30
N THR A 105 6.45 -18.57 -0.33
CA THR A 105 6.83 -19.35 -1.52
C THR A 105 7.20 -18.51 -2.76
N ILE A 106 7.75 -17.31 -2.59
CA ILE A 106 8.06 -16.38 -3.70
C ILE A 106 9.56 -16.02 -3.83
N LYS A 107 10.43 -16.57 -2.98
CA LYS A 107 11.83 -16.15 -2.84
C LYS A 107 12.69 -16.17 -4.12
N SER A 108 12.26 -16.86 -5.18
CA SER A 108 12.96 -16.92 -6.47
C SER A 108 12.20 -16.26 -7.63
N LEU A 109 11.01 -15.70 -7.38
CA LEU A 109 10.13 -15.15 -8.41
C LEU A 109 10.06 -13.64 -8.38
N LEU A 110 10.21 -13.04 -7.20
CA LEU A 110 10.13 -11.60 -7.00
C LEU A 110 11.12 -11.17 -5.91
N GLU A 111 11.94 -10.16 -6.22
CA GLU A 111 12.96 -9.67 -5.31
C GLU A 111 12.39 -8.63 -4.35
N LYS A 112 12.85 -8.66 -3.10
CA LYS A 112 12.52 -7.61 -2.14
C LYS A 112 12.97 -6.26 -2.68
N GLY A 113 12.11 -5.25 -2.57
CA GLY A 113 12.34 -3.89 -3.08
C GLY A 113 11.77 -3.66 -4.49
N THR A 114 11.29 -4.70 -5.18
CA THR A 114 10.60 -4.53 -6.45
C THR A 114 9.40 -3.58 -6.28
N THR A 115 9.37 -2.55 -7.12
CA THR A 115 8.41 -1.45 -7.00
C THR A 115 7.35 -1.56 -8.10
N PHE A 116 6.10 -1.39 -7.70
CA PHE A 116 4.95 -1.37 -8.58
C PHE A 116 4.29 0.00 -8.54
N ILE A 117 3.94 0.52 -9.72
CA ILE A 117 3.23 1.77 -9.94
C ILE A 117 1.84 1.47 -10.47
N LEU A 118 0.88 2.30 -10.10
CA LEU A 118 -0.45 2.22 -10.68
C LEU A 118 -0.35 2.51 -12.18
N LYS A 119 -0.91 1.62 -13.00
CA LYS A 119 -1.08 1.83 -14.43
C LYS A 119 -2.23 2.83 -14.62
N ASP A 120 -1.93 3.96 -15.23
CA ASP A 120 -2.97 4.88 -15.69
C ASP A 120 -3.81 4.19 -16.78
N GLU A 121 -5.13 4.39 -16.75
CA GLU A 121 -6.07 3.83 -17.74
C GLU A 121 -5.83 4.37 -19.15
#